data_AF-A0A8T4JS88-F1
#
_entry.id   AF-A0A8T4JS88-F1
#
_cell.length_a   1.000
_cell.length_b   1.000
_cell.length_c   1.000
_cell.angle_alpha   90.00
_cell.angle_beta   90.00
_cell.angle_gamma   90.00
#
_symmetry.space_group_name_H-M   'P 1'
#
loop_
_entity.id
_entity.type
_entity.pdbx_description
1 polymer ?
#
loop_
_entity_poly.entity_id
_entity_poly.type
_entity_poly.pdbx_seq_one_letter_code
_entity_poly.pdbx_strand_id
1 'polypeptide(L)'
;MNLAEILIISIGLSFDIFAVTVCVGATLQKIEKKKLVCMGLIFCIWQLIAVGLGFLVARFPVMQTRTSEMQNIWDGFSVIIFLALGVYMFAKGWRKKDFLERRGQISYQKAWAAAMMTSLDAFFAGIGFGFLGTEILAVGLILELVTLIFALAGTFVGYRLGYEQRTKAYAIGGIILIIAGIDVIIRYLIQ
;
A
#
# COMPACT_ATOMS: atom_id res chain seq x y z
N MET A 1 13.08 4.88 12.73
CA MET A 1 13.14 4.80 11.26
C MET A 1 13.66 6.10 10.70
N ASN A 2 14.44 6.04 9.62
CA ASN A 2 14.90 7.24 8.92
C ASN A 2 13.88 7.68 7.84
N LEU A 3 13.96 8.93 7.39
CA LEU A 3 13.02 9.45 6.37
C LEU A 3 13.08 8.66 5.06
N ALA A 4 14.26 8.13 4.70
CA ALA A 4 14.44 7.28 3.52
C ALA A 4 13.65 5.96 3.60
N GLU A 5 13.61 5.31 4.76
CA GLU A 5 12.89 4.03 4.96
C GLU A 5 11.38 4.24 4.83
N ILE A 6 10.86 5.28 5.47
CA ILE A 6 9.45 5.68 5.37
C ILE A 6 9.08 5.91 3.91
N LEU A 7 9.95 6.57 3.15
CA LEU A 7 9.74 6.88 1.74
C LEU A 7 9.75 5.60 0.89
N ILE A 8 10.70 4.68 1.10
CA ILE A 8 10.78 3.41 0.37
C ILE A 8 9.53 2.54 0.63
N ILE A 9 9.12 2.39 1.90
CA ILE A 9 7.93 1.60 2.24
C ILE A 9 6.67 2.26 1.69
N SER A 10 6.57 3.60 1.78
CA SER A 10 5.45 4.35 1.22
C SER A 10 5.33 4.14 -0.28
N ILE A 11 6.43 4.22 -1.03
CA ILE A 11 6.45 3.91 -2.47
C ILE A 11 5.97 2.48 -2.73
N GLY A 12 6.50 1.50 -2.00
CA GLY A 12 6.12 0.09 -2.15
C GLY A 12 4.62 -0.13 -1.93
N LEU A 13 4.05 0.50 -0.90
CA LEU A 13 2.62 0.42 -0.60
C LEU A 13 1.76 1.14 -1.64
N SER A 14 2.21 2.30 -2.14
CA SER A 14 1.52 3.06 -3.18
C SER A 14 1.48 2.32 -4.52
N PHE A 15 2.37 1.37 -4.78
CA PHE A 15 2.31 0.52 -5.98
C PHE A 15 1.07 -0.38 -6.01
N ASP A 16 0.49 -0.76 -4.85
CA ASP A 16 -0.77 -1.53 -4.83
C ASP A 16 -1.92 -0.68 -5.38
N ILE A 17 -2.01 0.57 -4.93
CA ILE A 17 -2.99 1.55 -5.41
C ILE A 17 -2.72 1.90 -6.88
N PHE A 18 -1.46 2.04 -7.27
CA PHE A 18 -1.10 2.25 -8.67
C PHE A 18 -1.63 1.12 -9.55
N ALA A 19 -1.43 -0.14 -9.16
CA ALA A 19 -1.90 -1.29 -9.93
C ALA A 19 -3.44 -1.35 -10.05
N VAL A 20 -4.16 -1.01 -8.97
CA VAL A 20 -5.63 -0.90 -8.99
C VAL A 20 -6.09 0.25 -9.88
N THR A 21 -5.48 1.42 -9.76
CA THR A 21 -5.85 2.61 -10.55
C THR A 21 -5.49 2.47 -12.02
N VAL A 22 -4.46 1.71 -12.39
CA VAL A 22 -4.20 1.27 -13.78
C VAL A 22 -5.35 0.44 -14.32
N CYS A 23 -5.87 -0.51 -13.54
CA CYS A 23 -7.02 -1.33 -13.96
C CYS A 23 -8.26 -0.47 -14.17
N VAL A 24 -8.55 0.43 -13.24
CA VAL A 24 -9.68 1.35 -13.37
C VAL A 24 -9.48 2.31 -14.55
N GLY A 25 -8.26 2.81 -14.73
CA GLY A 25 -7.78 3.60 -15.87
C GLY A 25 -8.11 2.97 -17.21
N ALA A 26 -7.78 1.68 -17.38
CA ALA A 26 -8.02 0.93 -18.61
C ALA A 26 -9.51 0.74 -18.95
N THR A 27 -10.38 0.79 -17.94
CA THR A 27 -11.84 0.64 -18.15
C THR A 27 -12.55 1.95 -18.49
N LEU A 28 -11.91 3.10 -18.30
CA LEU A 28 -12.50 4.43 -18.52
C LEU A 28 -12.63 4.76 -20.02
N GLN A 29 -13.84 5.07 -20.48
CA GLN A 29 -14.08 5.58 -21.83
C GLN A 29 -13.70 7.07 -22.00
N LYS A 30 -13.89 7.89 -20.95
CA LYS A 30 -13.54 9.32 -20.93
C LYS A 30 -12.89 9.69 -19.60
N ILE A 31 -11.80 10.44 -19.65
CA ILE A 31 -11.17 11.00 -18.45
C ILE A 31 -11.93 12.28 -18.07
N GLU A 32 -12.69 12.21 -16.99
CA GLU A 32 -13.15 13.40 -16.27
C GLU A 32 -12.20 13.68 -15.11
N LYS A 33 -11.42 14.78 -15.21
CA LYS A 33 -10.43 15.17 -14.19
C LYS A 33 -11.04 15.22 -12.78
N LYS A 34 -12.28 15.70 -12.64
CA LYS A 34 -13.00 15.76 -11.36
C LYS A 34 -13.23 14.38 -10.74
N LYS A 35 -13.67 13.40 -11.54
CA LYS A 35 -13.93 12.02 -11.06
C LYS A 35 -12.64 11.29 -10.72
N LEU A 36 -11.58 11.55 -11.47
CA LEU A 36 -10.25 10.97 -11.25
C LEU A 36 -9.63 11.45 -9.93
N VAL A 37 -9.70 12.76 -9.66
CA VAL A 37 -9.26 13.32 -8.38
C VAL A 37 -10.13 12.82 -7.22
N CYS A 38 -11.47 12.79 -7.41
CA CYS A 38 -12.39 12.28 -6.38
C CYS A 38 -12.08 10.80 -6.03
N MET A 39 -11.82 9.96 -7.03
CA MET A 39 -11.46 8.57 -6.81
C MET A 39 -10.12 8.44 -6.07
N GLY A 40 -9.09 9.20 -6.48
CA GLY A 40 -7.80 9.21 -5.79
C GLY A 40 -7.91 9.65 -4.32
N LEU A 41 -8.74 10.65 -4.03
CA LEU A 41 -9.02 11.09 -2.67
C LEU A 41 -9.72 10.02 -1.83
N ILE A 42 -10.69 9.28 -2.40
CA ILE A 42 -11.35 8.17 -1.70
C ILE A 42 -10.32 7.09 -1.30
N PHE A 43 -9.40 6.74 -2.21
CA PHE A 43 -8.32 5.80 -1.89
C PHE A 43 -7.41 6.33 -0.78
N CYS A 44 -7.02 7.61 -0.82
CA CYS A 44 -6.16 8.20 0.22
C CYS A 44 -6.84 8.19 1.60
N ILE A 45 -8.10 8.64 1.67
CA ILE A 45 -8.87 8.66 2.94
C ILE A 45 -8.97 7.26 3.53
N TRP A 46 -9.27 6.25 2.70
CA TRP A 46 -9.40 4.89 3.20
C TRP A 46 -8.06 4.27 3.60
N GLN A 47 -6.98 4.59 2.86
CA GLN A 47 -5.61 4.21 3.19
C GLN A 47 -5.19 4.80 4.55
N LEU A 48 -5.50 6.09 4.80
CA LEU A 48 -5.19 6.76 6.06
C LEU A 48 -5.92 6.12 7.24
N ILE A 49 -7.22 5.82 7.06
CA ILE A 49 -8.01 5.11 8.08
C ILE A 49 -7.38 3.74 8.37
N ALA A 50 -7.00 2.99 7.34
CA ALA A 50 -6.38 1.67 7.51
C ALA A 50 -5.04 1.75 8.26
N VAL A 51 -4.15 2.66 7.86
CA VAL A 51 -2.85 2.87 8.54
C VAL A 51 -3.06 3.32 9.98
N GLY A 52 -3.98 4.25 10.22
CA GLY A 52 -4.34 4.74 11.55
C GLY A 52 -4.88 3.64 12.48
N LEU A 53 -5.77 2.79 11.96
CA LEU A 53 -6.29 1.64 12.70
C LEU A 53 -5.19 0.61 12.99
N GLY A 54 -4.32 0.31 12.01
CA GLY A 54 -3.20 -0.61 12.20
C GLY A 54 -2.24 -0.12 13.28
N PHE A 55 -1.92 1.17 13.28
CA PHE A 55 -1.08 1.78 14.29
C PHE A 55 -1.73 1.76 15.69
N LEU A 56 -3.04 2.01 15.78
CA LEU A 56 -3.79 1.94 17.04
C LEU A 56 -3.73 0.52 17.63
N VAL A 57 -3.88 -0.50 16.78
CA VAL A 57 -3.77 -1.91 17.16
C VAL A 57 -2.37 -2.23 17.68
N ALA A 58 -1.31 -1.70 17.06
CA ALA A 58 0.06 -1.88 17.54
C ALA A 58 0.34 -1.14 18.87
N ARG A 59 -0.37 -0.05 19.17
CA ARG A 59 -0.27 0.71 20.43
C ARG A 59 -0.87 -0.01 21.65
N PHE A 60 -1.89 -0.85 21.46
CA PHE A 60 -2.52 -1.61 22.54
C PHE A 60 -1.56 -2.57 23.27
N PRO A 61 -0.76 -3.41 22.59
CA PRO A 61 0.23 -4.26 23.25
C PRO A 61 1.49 -3.51 23.70
N VAL A 62 1.92 -2.45 22.99
CA VAL A 62 3.17 -1.71 23.29
C VAL A 62 3.09 -0.90 24.60
N MET A 63 1.90 -0.59 25.12
CA MET A 63 1.76 0.00 26.47
C MET A 63 1.97 -1.01 27.61
N GLN A 64 1.90 -2.33 27.37
CA GLN A 64 1.85 -3.32 28.46
C GLN A 64 3.23 -3.85 28.89
N THR A 65 4.26 -3.89 28.04
CA THR A 65 5.56 -4.48 28.42
C THR A 65 6.75 -3.77 27.78
N ARG A 66 7.25 -2.75 28.50
CA ARG A 66 8.48 -2.02 28.15
C ARG A 66 9.71 -2.73 28.74
N THR A 67 9.93 -3.99 28.37
CA THR A 67 11.17 -4.72 28.69
C THR A 67 11.94 -5.00 27.41
N SER A 68 13.23 -4.70 27.44
CA SER A 68 14.17 -4.68 26.31
C SER A 68 14.25 -5.99 25.51
N GLU A 69 13.94 -7.14 26.10
CA GLU A 69 14.00 -8.43 25.41
C GLU A 69 12.76 -8.72 24.53
N MET A 70 11.59 -8.17 24.86
CA MET A 70 10.39 -8.35 24.04
C MET A 70 10.38 -7.45 22.79
N GLN A 71 11.13 -6.34 22.80
CA GLN A 71 11.15 -5.37 21.71
C GLN A 71 11.68 -6.00 20.41
N ASN A 72 12.74 -6.80 20.49
CA ASN A 72 13.28 -7.57 19.36
C ASN A 72 12.27 -8.57 18.76
N ILE A 73 11.37 -9.13 19.58
CA ILE A 73 10.33 -10.08 19.13
C ILE A 73 9.22 -9.34 18.37
N TRP A 74 8.80 -8.17 18.86
CA TRP A 74 7.78 -7.34 18.19
C TRP A 74 8.28 -6.71 16.90
N ASP A 75 9.55 -6.29 16.87
CA ASP A 75 10.21 -5.80 15.65
C ASP A 75 10.32 -6.91 14.59
N GLY A 76 10.65 -8.14 15.02
CA GLY A 76 10.59 -9.33 14.15
C GLY A 76 9.18 -9.63 13.61
N PHE A 77 8.14 -9.34 14.38
CA PHE A 77 6.74 -9.50 13.93
C PHE A 77 6.38 -8.51 12.81
N SER A 78 6.84 -7.26 12.91
CA SER A 78 6.68 -6.25 11.85
C SER A 78 7.34 -6.71 10.54
N VAL A 79 8.53 -7.30 10.63
CA VAL A 79 9.23 -7.85 9.46
C VAL A 79 8.43 -8.94 8.78
N ILE A 80 7.90 -9.91 9.56
CA ILE A 80 7.11 -11.01 9.02
C ILE A 80 5.88 -10.45 8.28
N ILE A 81 5.27 -9.40 8.81
CA ILE A 81 4.15 -8.71 8.16
C ILE A 81 4.57 -8.11 6.81
N PHE A 82 5.69 -7.38 6.74
CA PHE A 82 6.16 -6.79 5.48
C PHE A 82 6.57 -7.84 4.44
N LEU A 83 7.21 -8.93 4.87
CA LEU A 83 7.61 -10.02 3.99
C LEU A 83 6.38 -10.78 3.48
N ALA A 84 5.40 -11.04 4.34
CA ALA A 84 4.12 -11.61 3.96
C ALA A 84 3.34 -10.71 2.99
N LEU A 85 3.33 -9.39 3.19
CA LEU A 85 2.76 -8.42 2.26
C LEU A 85 3.43 -8.46 0.89
N GLY A 86 4.77 -8.50 0.85
CA GLY A 86 5.54 -8.61 -0.39
C GLY A 86 5.19 -9.89 -1.17
N VAL A 87 5.17 -11.04 -0.49
CA VAL A 87 4.77 -12.33 -1.11
C VAL A 87 3.30 -12.31 -1.54
N TYR A 88 2.42 -11.71 -0.75
CA TYR A 88 1.00 -11.54 -1.08
C TYR A 88 0.81 -10.70 -2.35
N MET A 89 1.58 -9.62 -2.53
CA MET A 89 1.56 -8.82 -3.75
C MET A 89 1.99 -9.62 -4.98
N PHE A 90 2.99 -10.49 -4.87
CA PHE A 90 3.36 -11.41 -5.94
C PHE A 90 2.22 -12.37 -6.28
N ALA A 91 1.56 -12.96 -5.29
CA ALA A 91 0.40 -13.83 -5.50
C ALA A 91 -0.78 -13.08 -6.16
N LYS A 92 -0.98 -11.81 -5.80
CA LYS A 92 -1.99 -10.90 -6.37
C LYS A 92 -1.67 -10.53 -7.83
N GLY A 93 -0.38 -10.38 -8.17
CA GLY A 93 0.12 -10.18 -9.53
C GLY A 93 -0.03 -11.43 -10.41
N TRP A 94 0.16 -12.63 -9.84
CA TRP A 94 0.04 -13.90 -10.57
C TRP A 94 -1.41 -14.35 -10.79
N ARG A 95 -2.32 -13.98 -9.89
CA ARG A 95 -3.76 -14.18 -10.08
C ARG A 95 -4.26 -13.29 -11.24
N LYS A 96 -4.23 -13.84 -12.45
CA LYS A 96 -5.06 -13.39 -13.58
C LYS A 96 -6.52 -13.59 -13.19
N LYS A 97 -7.12 -12.58 -12.56
CA LYS A 97 -8.56 -12.41 -12.67
C LYS A 97 -8.80 -11.92 -14.08
N ASP A 98 -9.58 -12.67 -14.85
CA ASP A 98 -10.13 -12.23 -16.12
C ASP A 98 -11.02 -11.01 -15.86
N PHE A 99 -10.39 -9.83 -15.78
CA PHE A 99 -11.10 -8.58 -15.92
C PHE A 99 -11.52 -8.52 -17.38
N LEU A 100 -12.73 -8.99 -17.65
CA LEU A 100 -13.41 -8.76 -18.93
C LEU A 100 -13.28 -7.27 -19.25
N GLU A 101 -12.50 -6.96 -20.29
CA GLU A 101 -12.37 -5.64 -20.88
C GLU A 101 -13.72 -5.20 -21.45
N ARG A 102 -14.63 -4.80 -20.57
CA ARG A 102 -15.87 -4.16 -20.97
C ARG A 102 -15.68 -2.67 -20.76
N ARG A 103 -15.27 -1.97 -21.82
CA ARG A 103 -15.31 -0.50 -21.89
C ARG A 103 -16.73 -0.05 -21.59
N GLY A 104 -16.96 0.45 -20.38
CA GLY A 104 -18.27 0.81 -19.87
C GLY A 104 -18.19 1.95 -18.87
N GLN A 105 -19.31 2.30 -18.25
CA GLN A 105 -19.36 3.33 -17.20
C GLN A 105 -18.52 2.92 -15.98
N ILE A 106 -18.03 3.92 -15.25
CA ILE A 106 -17.28 3.77 -14.00
C ILE A 106 -18.11 2.89 -13.05
N SER A 107 -17.70 1.65 -12.87
CA SER A 107 -18.31 0.77 -11.89
C SER A 107 -17.73 1.10 -10.53
N TYR A 108 -18.27 2.13 -9.88
CA TYR A 108 -17.87 2.57 -8.53
C TYR A 108 -17.84 1.39 -7.55
N GLN A 109 -18.76 0.43 -7.71
CA GLN A 109 -18.82 -0.80 -6.92
C GLN A 109 -17.52 -1.65 -7.01
N LYS A 110 -16.88 -1.73 -8.18
CA LYS A 110 -15.60 -2.42 -8.36
C LYS A 110 -14.42 -1.63 -7.79
N ALA A 111 -14.44 -0.31 -7.91
CA ALA A 111 -13.42 0.56 -7.32
C ALA A 111 -13.44 0.50 -5.79
N TRP A 112 -14.64 0.51 -5.20
CA TRP A 112 -14.84 0.34 -3.75
C TRP A 112 -14.40 -1.04 -3.24
N ALA A 113 -14.75 -2.11 -3.96
CA ALA A 113 -14.30 -3.46 -3.60
C ALA A 113 -12.76 -3.59 -3.69
N ALA A 114 -12.14 -2.97 -4.68
CA ALA A 114 -10.68 -2.95 -4.81
C ALA A 114 -10.03 -2.10 -3.71
N ALA A 115 -10.60 -0.94 -3.36
CA ALA A 115 -10.17 -0.12 -2.24
C ALA A 115 -10.19 -0.91 -0.94
N MET A 116 -11.28 -1.61 -0.63
CA MET A 116 -11.34 -2.48 0.56
C MET A 116 -10.24 -3.54 0.58
N MET A 117 -9.97 -4.22 -0.54
CA MET A 117 -8.90 -5.23 -0.61
C MET A 117 -7.50 -4.61 -0.42
N THR A 118 -7.23 -3.47 -1.04
CA THR A 118 -5.96 -2.74 -0.90
C THR A 118 -5.73 -2.16 0.50
N SER A 119 -6.82 -1.88 1.21
CA SER A 119 -6.76 -1.30 2.54
C SER A 119 -6.33 -2.29 3.62
N LEU A 120 -6.51 -3.59 3.38
CA LEU A 120 -5.89 -4.61 4.22
C LEU A 120 -4.37 -4.53 4.17
N ASP A 121 -3.80 -4.30 2.98
CA ASP A 121 -2.35 -4.19 2.81
C ASP A 121 -1.81 -2.98 3.61
N ALA A 122 -2.53 -1.85 3.55
CA ALA A 122 -2.22 -0.64 4.31
C ALA A 122 -2.42 -0.78 5.83
N PHE A 123 -3.42 -1.55 6.25
CA PHE A 123 -3.66 -1.84 7.66
C PHE A 123 -2.51 -2.63 8.27
N PHE A 124 -2.04 -3.68 7.60
CA PHE A 124 -0.90 -4.47 8.03
C PHE A 124 0.40 -3.65 8.05
N ALA A 125 0.62 -2.81 7.04
CA ALA A 125 1.75 -1.87 7.07
C ALA A 125 1.65 -0.87 8.24
N GLY A 126 0.44 -0.40 8.58
CA GLY A 126 0.19 0.44 9.75
C GLY A 126 0.54 -0.24 11.08
N ILE A 127 0.23 -1.53 11.21
CA ILE A 127 0.66 -2.34 12.37
C ILE A 127 2.20 -2.37 12.45
N GLY A 128 2.87 -2.61 11.32
CA GLY A 128 4.34 -2.61 11.26
C GLY A 128 4.95 -1.27 11.71
N PHE A 129 4.46 -0.16 11.15
CA PHE A 129 4.91 1.18 11.54
C PHE A 129 4.70 1.50 13.02
N GLY A 130 3.64 0.93 13.63
CA GLY A 130 3.35 1.06 15.05
C GLY A 130 4.33 0.30 15.94
N PHE A 131 4.79 -0.89 15.51
CA PHE A 131 5.84 -1.62 16.23
C PHE A 131 7.20 -0.92 16.13
N LEU A 132 7.52 -0.36 14.96
CA LEU A 132 8.76 0.40 14.71
C LEU A 132 8.84 1.73 15.48
N GLY A 133 7.81 2.10 16.24
CA GLY A 133 7.78 3.28 17.11
C GLY A 133 7.82 4.61 16.35
N THR A 134 7.34 4.61 15.11
CA THR A 134 7.47 5.75 14.18
C THR A 134 6.42 6.84 14.41
N GLU A 135 6.77 8.09 14.12
CA GLU A 135 5.85 9.22 14.11
C GLU A 135 4.76 9.02 13.04
N ILE A 136 3.53 8.70 13.47
CA ILE A 136 2.41 8.43 12.55
C ILE A 136 2.07 9.63 11.66
N LEU A 137 2.27 10.86 12.16
CA LEU A 137 2.01 12.06 11.37
C LEU A 137 2.95 12.15 10.16
N ALA A 138 4.24 11.86 10.35
CA ALA A 138 5.22 11.86 9.26
C ALA A 138 4.95 10.74 8.26
N VAL A 139 4.67 9.53 8.75
CA VAL A 139 4.34 8.37 7.90
C VAL A 139 3.06 8.63 7.11
N GLY A 140 1.99 9.10 7.77
CA GLY A 140 0.71 9.39 7.14
C GLY A 140 0.84 10.43 6.02
N LEU A 141 1.49 11.56 6.29
CA LEU A 141 1.66 12.63 5.30
C LEU A 141 2.47 12.18 4.08
N ILE A 142 3.61 11.50 4.29
CA ILE A 142 4.46 11.01 3.19
C ILE A 142 3.70 9.97 2.38
N LEU A 143 3.04 9.03 3.05
CA LEU A 143 2.32 7.94 2.41
C LEU A 143 1.13 8.43 1.59
N GLU A 144 0.34 9.37 2.11
CA GLU A 144 -0.78 9.96 1.37
C GLU A 144 -0.30 10.78 0.17
N LEU A 145 0.75 11.57 0.32
CA LEU A 145 1.31 12.37 -0.78
C LEU A 145 1.78 11.47 -1.92
N VAL A 146 2.58 10.45 -1.61
CA VAL A 146 3.09 9.49 -2.60
C VAL A 146 1.92 8.71 -3.21
N THR A 147 0.97 8.24 -2.40
CA THR A 147 -0.20 7.50 -2.87
C THR A 147 -1.06 8.31 -3.83
N LEU A 148 -1.28 9.60 -3.55
CA LEU A 148 -2.04 10.47 -4.43
C LEU A 148 -1.37 10.61 -5.81
N ILE A 149 -0.05 10.84 -5.83
CA ILE A 149 0.73 10.94 -7.07
C ILE A 149 0.61 9.63 -7.87
N PHE A 150 0.81 8.49 -7.22
CA PHE A 150 0.73 7.17 -7.86
C PHE A 150 -0.70 6.84 -8.33
N ALA A 151 -1.74 7.20 -7.58
CA ALA A 151 -3.13 6.99 -8.00
C ALA A 151 -3.48 7.77 -9.28
N LEU A 152 -3.03 9.03 -9.37
CA LEU A 152 -3.21 9.86 -10.56
C LEU A 152 -2.42 9.32 -11.75
N ALA A 153 -1.14 8.98 -11.53
CA ALA A 153 -0.26 8.43 -12.55
C ALA A 153 -0.77 7.08 -13.07
N GLY A 154 -1.21 6.19 -12.17
CA GLY A 154 -1.74 4.86 -12.50
C GLY A 154 -3.00 4.96 -13.35
N THR A 155 -3.93 5.86 -13.01
CA THR A 155 -5.13 6.06 -13.82
C THR A 155 -4.81 6.57 -15.23
N PHE A 156 -3.82 7.48 -15.36
CA PHE A 156 -3.38 8.00 -16.66
C PHE A 156 -2.67 6.94 -17.51
N VAL A 157 -1.76 6.17 -16.89
CA VAL A 157 -1.07 5.04 -17.51
C VAL A 157 -2.08 3.99 -17.98
N GLY A 158 -3.04 3.61 -17.14
CA GLY A 158 -4.08 2.65 -17.50
C GLY A 158 -4.95 3.11 -18.67
N TYR A 159 -5.31 4.39 -18.72
CA TYR A 159 -6.09 4.95 -19.84
C TYR A 159 -5.34 4.89 -21.17
N ARG A 160 -4.02 5.14 -21.17
CA ARG A 160 -3.22 5.23 -22.40
C ARG A 160 -2.63 3.89 -22.84
N LEU A 161 -2.22 3.04 -21.89
CA LEU A 161 -1.46 1.80 -22.14
C LEU A 161 -2.29 0.53 -21.92
N GLY A 162 -3.50 0.62 -21.38
CA GLY A 162 -4.39 -0.53 -21.18
C GLY A 162 -3.98 -1.45 -20.02
N TYR A 163 -4.57 -2.65 -19.99
CA TYR A 163 -4.56 -3.57 -18.83
C TYR A 163 -3.21 -4.28 -18.61
N GLU A 164 -2.36 -4.38 -19.62
CA GLU A 164 -1.12 -5.18 -19.61
C GLU A 164 -0.08 -4.70 -18.57
N GLN A 165 -0.17 -3.42 -18.16
CA GLN A 165 0.73 -2.81 -17.18
C GLN A 165 0.47 -3.26 -15.73
N ARG A 166 -0.70 -3.85 -15.44
CA ARG A 166 -1.10 -4.26 -14.08
C ARG A 166 -0.10 -5.24 -13.45
N THR A 167 0.27 -6.30 -14.16
CA THR A 167 1.14 -7.35 -13.62
C THR A 167 2.54 -6.81 -13.31
N LYS A 168 3.06 -5.89 -14.15
CA LYS A 168 4.35 -5.24 -13.94
C LYS A 168 4.33 -4.35 -12.69
N ALA A 169 3.24 -3.60 -12.48
CA ALA A 169 3.08 -2.75 -11.30
C ALA A 169 3.09 -3.56 -9.99
N TYR A 170 2.36 -4.68 -9.92
CA TYR A 170 2.38 -5.56 -8.75
C TYR A 170 3.76 -6.18 -8.49
N ALA A 171 4.47 -6.61 -9.54
CA ALA A 171 5.80 -7.17 -9.42
C ALA A 171 6.80 -6.13 -8.87
N ILE A 172 6.79 -4.91 -9.41
CA ILE A 172 7.68 -3.82 -8.95
C ILE A 172 7.38 -3.46 -7.49
N GLY A 173 6.10 -3.28 -7.13
CA GLY A 173 5.70 -2.99 -5.75
C GLY A 173 6.11 -4.08 -4.76
N GLY A 174 5.90 -5.35 -5.12
CA GLY A 174 6.30 -6.50 -4.32
C GLY A 174 7.81 -6.56 -4.09
N ILE A 175 8.62 -6.34 -5.14
CA ILE A 175 10.09 -6.29 -5.02
C ILE A 175 10.51 -5.17 -4.06
N ILE A 176 9.94 -3.98 -4.21
CA ILE A 176 10.27 -2.83 -3.36
C ILE A 176 9.92 -3.12 -1.89
N LEU A 177 8.76 -3.73 -1.62
CA LEU A 177 8.39 -4.10 -0.24
C LEU A 177 9.28 -5.20 0.35
N ILE A 178 9.73 -6.18 -0.45
CA ILE A 178 10.69 -7.19 0.02
C ILE A 178 12.02 -6.53 0.37
N ILE A 179 12.53 -5.64 -0.49
CA ILE A 179 13.76 -4.89 -0.22
C ILE A 179 13.60 -4.04 1.04
N ALA A 180 12.47 -3.34 1.18
CA ALA A 180 12.18 -2.53 2.36
C ALA A 180 12.11 -3.38 3.64
N GLY A 181 11.48 -4.56 3.58
CA GLY A 181 11.44 -5.51 4.68
C GLY A 181 12.83 -5.99 5.08
N ILE A 182 13.71 -6.28 4.11
CA ILE A 182 15.10 -6.67 4.36
C ILE A 182 15.91 -5.51 4.98
N ASP A 183 15.73 -4.28 4.50
CA ASP A 183 16.41 -3.10 5.04
C ASP A 183 16.01 -2.84 6.51
N VAL A 184 14.72 -3.02 6.82
CA VAL A 184 14.19 -2.95 8.19
C VAL A 184 14.82 -4.04 9.07
N ILE A 185 14.96 -5.29 8.58
CA ILE A 185 15.65 -6.38 9.32
C ILE A 185 17.08 -5.98 9.66
N ILE A 186 17.84 -5.51 8.68
CA ILE A 186 19.27 -5.23 8.86
C ILE A 186 19.47 -4.12 9.91
N ARG A 187 18.59 -3.12 9.93
CA ARG A 187 18.72 -1.98 10.86
C ARG A 187 18.19 -2.24 12.27
N TYR A 188 17.18 -3.08 12.42
CA TYR A 188 16.53 -3.28 13.72
C TYR A 188 16.89 -4.61 14.41
N LEU A 189 17.36 -5.60 13.66
CA LEU A 189 17.73 -6.91 14.22
C LEU A 189 19.24 -7.11 14.38
N ILE A 190 20.05 -6.44 13.57
CA ILE A 190 21.52 -6.65 13.52
C ILE A 190 22.30 -5.50 14.20
N GLN A 191 21.68 -4.35 14.45
CA GLN A 191 22.29 -3.15 15.04
C GLN A 191 21.71 -2.85 16.42
#